data_AF-A0A856MPE7-F1
#
_entry.id   AF-A0A856MPE7-F1
#
_cell.length_a   1.000
_cell.length_b   1.000
_cell.length_c   1.000
_cell.angle_alpha   90.00
_cell.angle_beta   90.00
_cell.angle_gamma   90.00
#
_symmetry.space_group_name_H-M   'P 1'
#
loop_
_entity.id
_entity.type
_entity.pdbx_description
1 polymer ?
#
loop_
_entity_poly.entity_id
_entity_poly.type
_entity_poly.pdbx_seq_one_letter_code
_entity_poly.pdbx_strand_id
1 'polypeptide(L)'
;MKIKQFLSRWSRTIHRWVGLYFAVVIAIYLIEIIALPSAFSSGLPTVDGKPPTQTVAENTRSLLSLEQATHALISLQPEGINTLEDIDEIAYLPTLGVYRFENKKRLFEWYLDAHNGKLLKYGFNATDFLEYRGLLGWFAPWIHNLIEMSFLFFMSTLAVSGVYLFIYPFLVKKNSEMKSSVVVPGESPCDSQ
;
A
#
# COMPACT_ATOMS: atom_id res chain seq x y z
N MET A 1 10.34 -12.14 -42.04
CA MET A 1 9.06 -11.40 -41.99
C MET A 1 8.00 -12.04 -41.07
N LYS A 2 7.83 -13.37 -41.09
CA LYS A 2 6.82 -14.10 -40.26
C LYS A 2 6.96 -13.92 -38.74
N ILE A 3 8.19 -13.86 -38.22
CA ILE A 3 8.48 -13.72 -36.78
C ILE A 3 8.02 -12.37 -36.21
N LYS A 4 8.26 -11.26 -36.93
CA LYS A 4 7.82 -9.91 -36.48
C LYS A 4 6.29 -9.78 -36.43
N GLN A 5 5.59 -10.36 -37.40
CA GLN A 5 4.11 -10.38 -37.41
C GLN A 5 3.54 -11.29 -36.33
N PHE A 6 4.19 -12.44 -36.06
CA PHE A 6 3.83 -13.33 -34.96
C PHE A 6 4.00 -12.65 -33.60
N LEU A 7 5.16 -12.03 -33.34
CA LEU A 7 5.44 -11.25 -32.14
C LEU A 7 4.43 -10.12 -31.91
N SER A 8 4.07 -9.38 -32.97
CA SER A 8 3.08 -8.31 -32.90
C SER A 8 1.68 -8.81 -32.54
N ARG A 9 1.23 -9.94 -33.13
CA ARG A 9 -0.08 -10.54 -32.81
C ARG A 9 -0.13 -11.07 -31.38
N TRP A 10 0.93 -11.73 -30.92
CA TRP A 10 1.03 -12.26 -29.56
C TRP A 10 1.10 -11.16 -28.51
N SER A 11 1.86 -10.09 -28.78
CA SER A 11 1.92 -8.91 -27.92
C SER A 11 0.53 -8.32 -27.67
N ARG A 12 -0.30 -8.15 -28.71
CA ARG A 12 -1.67 -7.62 -28.56
C ARG A 12 -2.58 -8.54 -27.76
N THR A 13 -2.47 -9.86 -27.96
CA THR A 13 -3.25 -10.84 -27.20
C THR A 13 -2.84 -10.86 -25.73
N ILE A 14 -1.55 -10.90 -25.42
CA ILE A 14 -1.03 -10.87 -24.04
C ILE A 14 -1.45 -9.57 -23.35
N HIS A 15 -1.27 -8.43 -24.00
CA HIS A 15 -1.62 -7.13 -23.43
C HIS A 15 -3.13 -7.02 -23.15
N ARG A 16 -3.98 -7.59 -24.00
CA ARG A 16 -5.43 -7.65 -23.77
C ARG A 16 -5.79 -8.49 -22.54
N TRP A 17 -5.20 -9.67 -22.40
CA TRP A 17 -5.50 -10.56 -21.26
C TRP A 17 -4.92 -10.04 -19.95
N VAL A 18 -3.70 -9.53 -19.96
CA VAL A 18 -3.06 -8.90 -18.78
C VAL A 18 -3.83 -7.63 -18.38
N GLY A 19 -4.26 -6.81 -19.35
CA GLY A 19 -5.10 -5.64 -19.10
C GLY A 19 -6.47 -6.01 -18.51
N LEU A 20 -7.10 -7.08 -19.00
CA LEU A 20 -8.36 -7.58 -18.43
C LEU A 20 -8.16 -8.08 -16.99
N TYR A 21 -7.07 -8.82 -16.73
CA TYR A 21 -6.72 -9.27 -15.38
C TYR A 21 -6.60 -8.08 -14.43
N PHE A 22 -5.84 -7.03 -14.81
CA PHE A 22 -5.71 -5.82 -13.99
C PHE A 22 -7.05 -5.12 -13.77
N ALA A 23 -7.89 -5.01 -14.81
CA ALA A 23 -9.21 -4.39 -14.68
C ALA A 23 -10.09 -5.14 -13.67
N VAL A 24 -10.07 -6.48 -13.67
CA VAL A 24 -10.82 -7.30 -12.71
C VAL A 24 -10.27 -7.12 -11.29
N VAL A 25 -8.95 -7.22 -11.10
CA VAL A 25 -8.33 -7.05 -9.76
C VAL A 25 -8.63 -5.66 -9.19
N ILE A 26 -8.51 -4.62 -10.01
CA ILE A 26 -8.82 -3.24 -9.60
C ILE A 26 -10.31 -3.09 -9.28
N ALA A 27 -11.20 -3.69 -10.08
CA ALA A 27 -12.63 -3.64 -9.82
C ALA A 27 -12.99 -4.29 -8.47
N ILE A 28 -12.40 -5.45 -8.16
CA ILE A 28 -12.55 -6.11 -6.85
C ILE A 28 -12.06 -5.16 -5.75
N TYR A 29 -10.83 -4.65 -5.88
CA TYR A 29 -10.23 -3.75 -4.88
C TYR A 29 -11.08 -2.50 -4.62
N LEU A 30 -11.62 -1.86 -5.67
CA LEU A 30 -12.49 -0.69 -5.55
C LEU A 30 -13.81 -1.01 -4.86
N ILE A 31 -14.43 -2.14 -5.21
CA ILE A 31 -15.66 -2.60 -4.55
C ILE A 31 -15.39 -2.83 -3.06
N GLU A 32 -14.27 -3.46 -2.72
CA GLU A 32 -13.92 -3.74 -1.34
C GLU A 32 -13.69 -2.47 -0.52
N ILE A 33 -12.92 -1.50 -1.04
CA ILE A 33 -12.70 -0.21 -0.36
C ILE A 33 -14.00 0.52 -0.07
N ILE A 34 -14.97 0.45 -0.98
CA ILE A 34 -16.23 1.20 -0.85
C ILE A 34 -17.21 0.46 0.05
N ALA A 35 -17.35 -0.86 -0.13
CA ALA A 35 -18.44 -1.63 0.47
C ALA A 35 -18.07 -2.27 1.81
N LEU A 36 -16.83 -2.73 2.00
CA LEU A 36 -16.49 -3.55 3.16
C LEU A 36 -16.19 -2.76 4.44
N PRO A 37 -15.54 -1.58 4.43
CA PRO A 37 -15.30 -0.84 5.66
C PRO A 37 -16.57 -0.57 6.48
N SER A 38 -17.71 -0.30 5.83
CA SER A 38 -18.99 -0.09 6.53
C SER A 38 -19.55 -1.37 7.17
N ALA A 39 -19.28 -2.54 6.58
CA ALA A 39 -19.69 -3.82 7.13
C ALA A 39 -18.81 -4.27 8.30
N PHE A 40 -17.50 -3.97 8.25
CA PHE A 40 -16.53 -4.41 9.26
C PHE A 40 -16.34 -3.41 10.40
N SER A 41 -16.54 -2.11 10.18
CA SER A 41 -16.33 -1.08 11.21
C SER A 41 -17.29 -1.19 12.39
N SER A 42 -18.39 -1.94 12.27
CA SER A 42 -19.40 -2.08 13.33
C SER A 42 -19.95 -0.72 13.81
N GLY A 43 -19.99 0.29 12.93
CA GLY A 43 -20.43 1.66 13.28
C GLY A 43 -19.33 2.58 13.80
N LEU A 44 -18.12 2.06 14.02
CA LEU A 44 -16.99 2.86 14.47
C LEU A 44 -16.49 3.83 13.41
N PRO A 45 -15.96 5.00 13.83
CA PRO A 45 -15.22 5.87 12.94
C PRO A 45 -13.99 5.15 12.38
N THR A 46 -13.54 5.56 11.19
CA THR A 46 -12.32 5.02 10.58
C THR A 46 -11.09 5.75 11.13
N VAL A 47 -10.05 4.98 11.46
CA VAL A 47 -8.71 5.48 11.78
C VAL A 47 -7.71 5.03 10.72
N ASP A 48 -6.63 5.80 10.58
CA ASP A 48 -5.57 5.63 9.57
C ASP A 48 -4.32 4.91 10.11
N GLY A 49 -4.44 4.16 11.22
CA GLY A 49 -3.33 3.42 11.86
C GLY A 49 -2.24 4.30 12.48
N LYS A 50 -2.39 5.62 12.40
CA LYS A 50 -1.41 6.58 12.93
C LYS A 50 -1.79 7.04 14.32
N PRO A 51 -0.81 7.15 15.23
CA PRO A 51 -1.08 7.72 16.54
C PRO A 51 -1.48 9.21 16.40
N PRO A 52 -2.25 9.75 17.36
CA PRO A 52 -2.65 11.14 17.33
C PRO A 52 -1.40 12.05 17.37
N THR A 53 -1.41 13.14 16.58
CA THR A 53 -0.31 14.13 16.49
C THR A 53 -0.10 14.94 17.78
N GLN A 54 -0.73 14.58 18.89
CA GLN A 54 -0.58 15.28 20.14
C GLN A 54 0.83 15.01 20.68
N THR A 55 1.72 15.97 20.46
CA THR A 55 2.94 16.10 21.26
C THR A 55 2.51 16.41 22.67
N VAL A 56 2.75 15.49 23.60
CA VAL A 56 2.60 15.75 25.03
C VAL A 56 3.51 16.93 25.35
N ALA A 57 2.90 18.09 25.63
CA ALA A 57 3.58 19.17 26.34
C ALA A 57 4.10 18.56 27.64
N GLU A 58 5.39 18.72 27.94
CA GLU A 58 6.07 18.18 29.12
C GLU A 58 5.13 18.17 30.33
N ASN A 59 4.48 17.04 30.57
CA ASN A 59 3.48 16.92 31.61
C ASN A 59 4.20 16.29 32.78
N THR A 60 4.48 17.08 33.81
CA THR A 60 5.11 16.65 35.08
C THR A 60 4.21 15.72 35.91
N ARG A 61 3.08 15.27 35.35
CA ARG A 61 2.16 14.32 36.00
C ARG A 61 2.68 12.89 35.87
N SER A 62 2.54 12.14 36.96
CA SER A 62 2.83 10.71 36.97
C SER A 62 2.12 10.00 35.82
N LEU A 63 2.84 9.09 35.17
CA LEU A 63 2.26 8.19 34.20
C LEU A 63 1.27 7.25 34.89
N LEU A 64 0.13 6.97 34.25
CA LEU A 64 -0.75 5.89 34.65
C LEU A 64 -0.04 4.56 34.43
N SER A 65 -0.22 3.62 35.36
CA SER A 65 0.20 2.24 35.13
C SER A 65 -0.61 1.60 34.00
N LEU A 66 -0.07 0.54 33.41
CA LEU A 66 -0.77 -0.23 32.37
C LEU A 66 -2.15 -0.72 32.86
N GLU A 67 -2.23 -1.20 34.10
CA GLU A 67 -3.49 -1.65 34.72
C GLU A 67 -4.49 -0.50 34.84
N GLN A 68 -4.04 0.68 35.28
CA GLN A 68 -4.89 1.88 35.38
C GLN A 68 -5.37 2.34 34.01
N ALA A 69 -4.51 2.34 33.01
CA ALA A 69 -4.87 2.71 31.64
C ALA A 69 -5.86 1.72 31.03
N THR A 70 -5.69 0.43 31.27
CA THR A 70 -6.59 -0.62 30.77
C THR A 70 -7.95 -0.53 31.45
N HIS A 71 -7.99 -0.35 32.78
CA HIS A 71 -9.24 -0.12 33.50
C HIS A 71 -9.94 1.16 33.05
N ALA A 72 -9.20 2.25 32.81
CA ALA A 72 -9.75 3.49 32.29
C ALA A 72 -10.41 3.27 30.92
N LEU A 73 -9.73 2.57 30.01
CA LEU A 73 -10.27 2.25 28.69
C LEU A 73 -11.57 1.42 28.77
N ILE A 74 -11.58 0.36 29.59
CA ILE A 74 -12.78 -0.49 29.78
C ILE A 74 -13.91 0.31 30.44
N SER A 75 -13.59 1.19 31.39
CA SER A 75 -14.59 2.02 32.07
C SER A 75 -15.25 3.06 31.14
N LEU A 76 -14.51 3.51 30.12
CA LEU A 76 -15.02 4.40 29.09
C LEU A 76 -15.99 3.68 28.13
N GLN A 77 -15.99 2.34 28.10
CA GLN A 77 -16.76 1.50 27.18
C GLN A 77 -16.83 2.08 25.76
N PRO A 78 -15.69 2.42 25.13
CA PRO A 78 -15.73 2.85 23.75
C PRO A 78 -16.34 1.71 22.92
N GLU A 79 -17.19 2.07 21.95
CA GLU A 79 -17.82 1.07 21.08
C GLU A 79 -16.77 0.06 20.57
N GLY A 80 -17.09 -1.22 20.64
CA GLY A 80 -16.18 -2.30 20.23
C GLY A 80 -15.28 -2.91 21.31
N ILE A 81 -15.24 -2.39 22.55
CA ILE A 81 -14.58 -3.04 23.71
C ILE A 81 -15.62 -3.38 24.78
N ASN A 82 -15.78 -4.67 25.08
CA ASN A 82 -16.61 -5.14 26.19
C ASN A 82 -15.77 -5.82 27.27
N THR A 83 -14.69 -6.51 26.89
CA THR A 83 -13.83 -7.25 27.83
C THR A 83 -12.34 -7.02 27.56
N LEU A 84 -11.49 -7.43 28.51
CA LEU A 84 -10.04 -7.48 28.31
C LEU A 84 -9.62 -8.41 27.16
N GLU A 85 -10.46 -9.39 26.80
CA GLU A 85 -10.19 -10.34 25.73
C GLU A 85 -10.37 -9.69 24.34
N ASP A 86 -11.02 -8.53 24.27
CA ASP A 86 -11.11 -7.72 23.07
C ASP A 86 -9.80 -6.95 22.80
N ILE A 87 -8.79 -7.06 23.66
CA ILE A 87 -7.50 -6.37 23.50
C ILE A 87 -6.42 -7.43 23.23
N ASP A 88 -5.90 -7.46 22.01
CA ASP A 88 -4.83 -8.39 21.60
C ASP A 88 -3.44 -7.81 21.90
N GLU A 89 -3.27 -6.49 21.82
CA GLU A 89 -1.99 -5.81 22.05
C GLU A 89 -2.18 -4.48 22.78
N ILE A 90 -1.24 -4.19 23.68
CA ILE A 90 -1.12 -2.88 24.34
C ILE A 90 0.33 -2.39 24.19
N ALA A 91 0.50 -1.21 23.63
CA ALA A 91 1.79 -0.58 23.42
C ALA A 91 1.81 0.82 24.03
N TYR A 92 2.84 1.13 24.81
CA TYR A 92 3.11 2.50 25.25
C TYR A 92 4.00 3.20 24.22
N LEU A 93 3.65 4.43 23.83
CA LEU A 93 4.38 5.28 22.90
C LEU A 93 4.98 6.46 23.69
N PRO A 94 6.22 6.35 24.22
CA PRO A 94 6.79 7.34 25.13
C PRO A 94 6.90 8.73 24.51
N THR A 95 7.31 8.81 23.24
CA THR A 95 7.47 10.07 22.50
C THR A 95 6.17 10.87 22.39
N LEU A 96 5.03 10.18 22.44
CA LEU A 96 3.70 10.79 22.36
C LEU A 96 2.97 10.76 23.71
N GLY A 97 3.51 10.09 24.73
CA GLY A 97 2.84 9.87 26.02
C GLY A 97 1.44 9.25 25.89
N VAL A 98 1.28 8.27 24.99
CA VAL A 98 -0.01 7.64 24.67
C VAL A 98 0.11 6.11 24.80
N TYR A 99 -0.95 5.48 25.31
CA TYR A 99 -1.16 4.05 25.21
C TYR A 99 -1.99 3.74 23.98
N ARG A 100 -1.50 2.82 23.14
CA ARG A 100 -2.22 2.21 22.03
C ARG A 100 -2.74 0.86 22.46
N PHE A 101 -4.02 0.62 22.23
CA PHE A 101 -4.70 -0.66 22.41
C PHE A 101 -5.19 -1.12 21.04
N GLU A 102 -5.03 -2.39 20.73
CA GLU A 102 -5.35 -2.95 19.42
C GLU A 102 -6.10 -4.28 19.55
N ASN A 103 -7.10 -4.46 18.70
CA ASN A 103 -7.74 -5.75 18.43
C ASN A 103 -7.38 -6.18 17.01
N LYS A 104 -6.51 -7.18 16.87
CA LYS A 104 -6.02 -7.69 15.58
C LYS A 104 -7.10 -8.43 14.80
N LYS A 105 -8.07 -9.03 15.50
CA LYS A 105 -9.15 -9.80 14.84
C LYS A 105 -10.17 -8.88 14.18
N ARG A 106 -10.56 -7.82 14.87
CA ARG A 106 -11.58 -6.84 14.45
C ARG A 106 -10.98 -5.59 13.81
N LEU A 107 -9.65 -5.44 13.86
CA LEU A 107 -8.89 -4.31 13.33
C LEU A 107 -9.32 -2.99 13.97
N PHE A 108 -9.49 -3.02 15.28
CA PHE A 108 -9.87 -1.84 16.05
C PHE A 108 -8.65 -1.31 16.79
N GLU A 109 -8.54 0.01 16.84
CA GLU A 109 -7.48 0.68 17.57
C GLU A 109 -8.08 1.74 18.49
N TRP A 110 -7.48 1.87 19.67
CA TRP A 110 -7.80 2.90 20.64
C TRP A 110 -6.51 3.53 21.16
N TYR A 111 -6.52 4.85 21.28
CA TYR A 111 -5.41 5.65 21.75
C TYR A 111 -5.85 6.43 22.99
N LEU A 112 -5.17 6.17 24.11
CA LEU A 112 -5.44 6.77 25.41
C LEU A 112 -4.25 7.63 25.86
N ASP A 113 -4.51 8.80 26.39
CA ASP A 113 -3.48 9.63 27.03
C ASP A 113 -2.95 8.92 28.29
N ALA A 114 -1.63 8.75 28.36
CA ALA A 114 -0.98 7.99 29.42
C ALA A 114 -0.91 8.70 30.78
N HIS A 115 -1.25 9.99 30.85
CA HIS A 115 -1.21 10.77 32.09
C HIS A 115 -2.60 10.98 32.70
N ASN A 116 -3.64 11.14 31.87
CA ASN A 116 -4.99 11.44 32.35
C ASN A 116 -6.02 10.35 32.02
N GLY A 117 -5.68 9.35 31.22
CA GLY A 117 -6.57 8.25 30.86
C GLY A 117 -7.72 8.67 29.95
N LYS A 118 -7.58 9.78 29.21
CA LYS A 118 -8.58 10.26 28.26
C LYS A 118 -8.42 9.56 26.91
N LEU A 119 -9.55 9.16 26.32
CA LEU A 119 -9.59 8.65 24.95
C LEU A 119 -9.32 9.77 23.95
N LEU A 120 -8.26 9.62 23.17
CA LEU A 120 -7.81 10.60 22.18
C LEU A 120 -8.31 10.28 20.78
N LYS A 121 -8.28 9.00 20.41
CA LYS A 121 -8.65 8.51 19.08
C LYS A 121 -9.06 7.05 19.20
N TYR A 122 -10.10 6.66 18.51
CA TYR A 122 -10.54 5.27 18.45
C TYR A 122 -11.20 4.99 17.11
N GLY A 123 -11.21 3.73 16.69
CA GLY A 123 -11.97 3.33 15.52
C GLY A 123 -11.46 2.08 14.81
N PHE A 124 -12.05 1.83 13.65
CA PHE A 124 -11.66 0.75 12.76
C PHE A 124 -10.48 1.19 11.88
N ASN A 125 -9.40 0.42 11.90
CA ASN A 125 -8.24 0.66 11.06
C ASN A 125 -8.50 0.12 9.64
N ALA A 126 -8.92 1.01 8.75
CA ALA A 126 -9.17 0.67 7.36
C ALA A 126 -7.87 0.39 6.59
N THR A 127 -6.73 0.93 7.03
CA THR A 127 -5.43 0.65 6.40
C THR A 127 -5.05 -0.80 6.59
N ASP A 128 -5.06 -1.28 7.84
CA ASP A 128 -4.76 -2.67 8.17
C ASP A 128 -5.81 -3.62 7.58
N PHE A 129 -7.07 -3.18 7.46
CA PHE A 129 -8.08 -3.95 6.75
C PHE A 129 -7.71 -4.15 5.28
N LEU A 130 -7.30 -3.11 4.56
CA LEU A 130 -6.93 -3.27 3.17
C LEU A 130 -5.64 -4.08 3.00
N GLU A 131 -4.71 -3.95 3.93
CA GLU A 131 -3.45 -4.70 3.93
C GLU A 131 -3.68 -6.19 4.21
N TYR A 132 -4.39 -6.56 5.27
CA TYR A 132 -4.50 -7.97 5.68
C TYR A 132 -5.77 -8.66 5.17
N ARG A 133 -6.81 -7.90 4.81
CA ARG A 133 -8.14 -8.42 4.44
C ARG A 133 -8.61 -7.95 3.07
N GLY A 134 -7.92 -7.03 2.40
CA GLY A 134 -8.21 -6.64 1.02
C GLY A 134 -7.92 -7.77 0.02
N LEU A 135 -8.26 -7.56 -1.25
CA LEU A 135 -8.08 -8.52 -2.34
C LEU A 135 -8.62 -9.93 -1.99
N LEU A 136 -9.84 -9.99 -1.48
CA LEU A 136 -10.50 -11.22 -1.00
C LEU A 136 -9.83 -11.89 0.22
N GLY A 137 -8.89 -11.22 0.89
CA GLY A 137 -8.24 -11.71 2.12
C GLY A 137 -9.20 -11.89 3.30
N TRP A 138 -10.29 -11.13 3.33
CA TRP A 138 -11.40 -11.30 4.25
C TRP A 138 -12.12 -12.64 4.08
N PHE A 139 -12.11 -13.23 2.88
CA PHE A 139 -12.65 -14.56 2.61
C PHE A 139 -11.61 -15.65 2.89
N ALA A 140 -10.40 -15.49 2.35
CA ALA A 140 -9.30 -16.42 2.61
C ALA A 140 -7.92 -15.73 2.46
N PRO A 141 -7.04 -15.77 3.49
CA PRO A 141 -5.74 -15.10 3.45
C PRO A 141 -4.82 -15.54 2.31
N TRP A 142 -4.90 -16.80 1.89
CA TRP A 142 -4.07 -17.30 0.79
C TRP A 142 -4.47 -16.71 -0.57
N ILE A 143 -5.72 -16.30 -0.75
CA ILE A 143 -6.20 -15.66 -2.00
C ILE A 143 -5.60 -14.27 -2.12
N HIS A 144 -5.61 -13.50 -1.03
CA HIS A 144 -4.96 -12.19 -0.98
C HIS A 144 -3.51 -12.29 -1.44
N ASN A 145 -2.72 -13.16 -0.79
CA ASN A 145 -1.32 -13.36 -1.13
C ASN A 145 -1.13 -13.76 -2.60
N LEU A 146 -1.99 -14.64 -3.13
CA LEU A 146 -1.90 -15.09 -4.51
C LEU A 146 -2.19 -13.96 -5.51
N ILE A 147 -3.24 -13.17 -5.26
CA ILE A 147 -3.62 -12.03 -6.12
C ILE A 147 -2.55 -10.95 -6.05
N GLU A 148 -2.09 -10.60 -4.85
CA GLU A 148 -1.05 -9.58 -4.65
C GLU A 148 0.26 -9.97 -5.34
N MET A 149 0.75 -11.20 -5.12
CA MET A 149 2.00 -11.67 -5.73
C MET A 149 1.90 -11.71 -7.26
N SER A 150 0.79 -12.20 -7.80
CA SER A 150 0.58 -12.21 -9.25
C SER A 150 0.48 -10.80 -9.82
N PHE A 151 -0.21 -9.88 -9.13
CA PHE A 151 -0.32 -8.48 -9.52
C PHE A 151 1.06 -7.80 -9.55
N LEU A 152 1.85 -7.95 -8.48
CA LEU A 152 3.21 -7.40 -8.39
C LEU A 152 4.13 -7.96 -9.48
N PHE A 153 4.05 -9.26 -9.77
CA PHE A 153 4.83 -9.89 -10.82
C PHE A 153 4.52 -9.32 -12.21
N PHE A 154 3.23 -9.23 -12.57
CA PHE A 154 2.82 -8.64 -13.84
C PHE A 154 3.15 -7.16 -13.91
N MET A 155 2.92 -6.40 -12.83
CA MET A 155 3.25 -4.96 -12.78
C MET A 155 4.75 -4.72 -12.94
N SER A 156 5.59 -5.49 -12.25
CA SER A 156 7.04 -5.40 -12.37
C SER A 156 7.51 -5.68 -13.80
N THR A 157 6.97 -6.74 -14.42
CA THR A 157 7.27 -7.08 -15.82
C THR A 157 6.86 -5.95 -16.77
N LEU A 158 5.67 -5.38 -16.58
CA LEU A 158 5.19 -4.24 -17.38
C LEU A 158 6.06 -3.00 -17.17
N ALA A 159 6.42 -2.69 -15.92
CA ALA A 159 7.27 -1.55 -15.58
C ALA A 159 8.65 -1.64 -16.24
N VAL A 160 9.32 -2.80 -16.15
CA VAL A 160 10.61 -3.03 -16.81
C VAL A 160 10.48 -2.87 -18.33
N SER A 161 9.41 -3.44 -18.92
CA SER A 161 9.16 -3.31 -20.36
C SER A 161 8.90 -1.86 -20.78
N GLY A 162 8.19 -1.09 -19.96
CA GLY A 162 7.91 0.33 -20.20
C GLY A 162 9.16 1.19 -20.12
N VAL A 163 10.00 0.97 -19.09
CA VAL A 163 11.29 1.66 -18.95
C VAL A 163 12.21 1.34 -20.13
N TYR A 164 12.28 0.07 -20.55
CA TYR A 164 13.08 -0.32 -21.71
C TYR A 164 12.62 0.41 -22.98
N LEU A 165 11.31 0.44 -23.25
CA LEU A 165 10.75 1.15 -24.42
C LEU A 165 10.96 2.66 -24.35
N PHE A 166 10.95 3.23 -23.15
CA PHE A 166 11.23 4.65 -22.94
C PHE A 166 12.69 5.00 -23.23
N ILE A 167 13.65 4.15 -22.82
CA ILE A 167 15.10 4.40 -22.99
C ILE A 167 15.58 4.06 -24.41
N TYR A 168 15.01 3.04 -25.04
CA TYR A 168 15.39 2.57 -26.39
C TYR A 168 15.57 3.68 -27.45
N PRO A 169 14.63 4.64 -27.64
CA PRO A 169 14.79 5.68 -28.64
C PRO A 169 15.99 6.60 -28.39
N PHE A 170 16.33 6.87 -27.12
CA PHE A 170 17.50 7.69 -26.77
C PHE A 170 18.82 6.98 -27.07
N LEU A 171 18.89 5.66 -26.85
CA LEU A 171 20.07 4.86 -27.16
C LEU A 171 20.31 4.77 -28.68
N VAL A 172 19.25 4.58 -29.46
CA VAL A 172 19.34 4.54 -30.93
C VAL A 172 19.78 5.90 -31.48
N LYS A 173 19.24 7.01 -30.97
CA LYS A 173 19.64 8.37 -31.35
C LYS A 173 21.14 8.63 -31.08
N LYS A 174 21.63 8.28 -29.89
CA LYS A 174 23.05 8.45 -29.52
C LYS A 174 23.98 7.63 -30.42
N ASN A 175 23.57 6.41 -30.78
CA ASN A 175 24.37 5.55 -31.67
C ASN A 175 24.37 6.07 -33.12
N SER A 176 23.29 6.68 -33.60
CA SER A 176 23.26 7.32 -34.93
C SER A 176 24.12 8.59 -35.00
N GLU A 177 24.11 9.41 -33.95
CA GLU A 177 24.94 10.62 -33.88
C GLU A 177 26.43 10.27 -33.82
N MET A 178 26.80 9.25 -33.05
CA MET A 178 28.18 8.75 -32.95
C MET A 178 28.67 8.09 -34.25
N LYS A 179 27.78 7.40 -34.99
CA LYS A 179 28.12 6.82 -36.29
C LYS A 179 28.27 7.89 -37.39
N SER A 180 27.54 9.01 -37.28
CA SER A 180 27.67 10.16 -38.20
C SER A 180 28.98 10.93 -37.97
N SER A 181 29.40 11.11 -36.72
CA SER A 181 30.65 11.83 -36.39
C SER A 181 31.93 11.03 -36.67
N VAL A 182 31.86 9.70 -36.73
CA VAL A 182 33.00 8.82 -37.04
C VAL A 182 33.21 8.65 -38.56
N VAL A 183 32.23 9.01 -39.41
CA VAL A 183 32.29 8.87 -40.89
C VAL A 183 32.69 10.17 -41.59
N VAL A 184 33.52 11.01 -40.97
CA VAL A 184 34.24 12.08 -41.67
C VAL A 184 35.70 12.06 -41.22
N PRO A 185 36.61 11.49 -42.04
CA PRO A 185 37.43 12.36 -42.89
C PRO A 185 37.72 11.78 -44.28
N GLY A 186 37.46 12.61 -45.30
CA GLY A 186 38.23 12.59 -46.55
C GLY A 186 37.77 11.64 -47.65
N GLU A 187 36.81 12.09 -48.46
CA GLU A 187 36.85 11.82 -49.89
C GLU A 187 36.67 13.14 -50.64
N SER A 188 37.80 13.70 -51.06
CA SER A 188 37.86 14.47 -52.30
C SER A 188 38.67 13.61 -53.27
N PRO A 189 38.06 13.20 -54.39
CA PRO A 189 38.83 12.98 -55.60
C PRO A 189 38.48 14.08 -56.59
N CYS A 190 39.54 14.76 -57.00
CA CYS A 190 39.64 15.73 -58.07
C CYS A 190 38.97 15.31 -59.38
N ASP A 191 38.62 16.34 -60.15
CA ASP A 191 38.61 16.38 -61.61
C ASP A 191 39.52 15.36 -62.30
N SER A 192 39.00 14.70 -63.33
CA SER A 192 39.66 14.69 -64.64
C SER A 192 38.80 13.99 -65.71
N GLN A 193 38.38 14.82 -66.68
CA GLN A 193 38.15 14.59 -68.12
C GLN A 193 37.03 13.64 -68.57
#